data_AF-A0A0A7I580-F1
#
_entry.id   AF-A0A0A7I580-F1
#
_cell.length_a   1.000
_cell.length_b   1.000
_cell.length_c   1.000
_cell.angle_alpha   90.00
_cell.angle_beta   90.00
_cell.angle_gamma   90.00
#
_symmetry.space_group_name_H-M   'P 1'
#
loop_
_entity.id
_entity.type
_entity.pdbx_description
1 polymer ?
#
loop_
_entity_poly.entity_id
_entity_poly.type
_entity_poly.pdbx_seq_one_letter_code
_entity_poly.pdbx_strand_id
1 'polypeptide(L)'
;MNETRQQKLEYLTDNGYLHNLRGELGMSTKTLSILTKLPEDMFTAIIPKDAKNGATGNAILSEDLVKAMRRGSKELQAKYNTTDMIDILYAEATK
;
A
#
# COMPACT_ATOMS: atom_id res chain seq x y z
N MET A 1 -4.15 -4.52 22.82
CA MET A 1 -4.03 -5.88 22.28
C MET A 1 -2.93 -5.84 21.24
N ASN A 2 -1.97 -6.76 21.26
CA ASN A 2 -0.95 -6.81 20.20
C ASN A 2 -1.51 -7.73 19.11
N GLU A 3 -2.11 -7.17 18.05
CA GLU A 3 -2.59 -8.03 16.95
C GLU A 3 -1.42 -8.77 16.31
N THR A 4 -1.66 -10.03 15.98
CA THR A 4 -0.66 -10.82 15.26
C THR A 4 -0.48 -10.26 13.86
N ARG A 5 0.71 -10.47 13.27
CA ARG A 5 0.98 -10.08 11.87
C ARG A 5 -0.08 -10.59 10.90
N GLN A 6 -0.63 -11.78 11.16
CA GLN A 6 -1.68 -12.38 10.33
C GLN A 6 -3.01 -11.62 10.42
N GLN A 7 -3.42 -11.19 11.63
CA GLN A 7 -4.62 -10.37 11.81
C GLN A 7 -4.48 -9.01 11.11
N LYS A 8 -3.31 -8.39 11.16
CA LYS A 8 -3.04 -7.13 10.45
C LYS A 8 -3.11 -7.31 8.94
N LEU A 9 -2.56 -8.40 8.42
CA LEU A 9 -2.62 -8.74 6.99
C LEU A 9 -4.06 -8.98 6.52
N GLU A 10 -4.85 -9.71 7.30
CA GLU A 10 -6.27 -9.96 7.03
C GLU A 10 -7.05 -8.65 7.00
N TYR A 11 -6.92 -7.81 8.03
CA TYR A 11 -7.55 -6.48 8.06
C TYR A 11 -7.18 -5.64 6.83
N LEU A 12 -5.88 -5.54 6.50
CA LEU A 12 -5.42 -4.75 5.36
C LEU A 12 -5.94 -5.31 4.03
N THR A 13 -6.12 -6.62 3.92
CA THR A 13 -6.69 -7.25 2.72
C THR A 13 -8.19 -6.97 2.62
N ASP A 14 -8.94 -7.21 3.70
CA ASP A 14 -10.39 -7.03 3.76
C ASP A 14 -10.81 -5.56 3.57
N ASN A 15 -9.97 -4.62 4.01
CA ASN A 15 -10.21 -3.19 3.84
C ASN A 15 -9.63 -2.62 2.53
N GLY A 16 -9.08 -3.47 1.66
CA GLY A 16 -8.61 -3.12 0.32
C GLY A 16 -7.31 -2.32 0.29
N TYR A 17 -6.48 -2.38 1.34
CA TYR A 17 -5.12 -1.83 1.34
C TYR A 17 -4.13 -2.76 0.63
N LEU A 18 -4.34 -4.07 0.73
CA LEU A 18 -3.55 -5.09 0.05
C LEU A 18 -4.44 -5.93 -0.86
N HIS A 19 -3.89 -6.39 -1.98
CA HIS A 19 -4.56 -7.32 -2.88
C HIS A 19 -3.79 -8.64 -2.89
N ASN A 20 -4.48 -9.75 -2.60
CA ASN A 20 -3.91 -11.08 -2.78
C ASN A 20 -4.22 -11.57 -4.20
N LEU A 21 -3.21 -11.57 -5.06
CA LEU A 21 -3.29 -11.99 -6.45
C LEU A 21 -2.54 -13.30 -6.63
N ARG A 22 -3.26 -14.43 -6.58
CA ARG A 22 -2.69 -15.78 -6.81
C ARG A 22 -1.49 -16.10 -5.90
N GLY A 23 -1.50 -15.62 -4.66
CA GLY A 23 -0.42 -15.81 -3.69
C GLY A 23 0.63 -14.70 -3.68
N GLU A 24 0.55 -13.72 -4.60
CA GLU A 24 1.37 -12.51 -4.56
C GLU A 24 0.60 -11.35 -3.94
N LEU A 25 1.21 -10.71 -2.95
CA LEU A 25 0.64 -9.57 -2.24
C LEU A 25 0.95 -8.29 -3.02
N GLY A 26 -0.04 -7.74 -3.71
CA GLY A 26 0.04 -6.46 -4.41
C GLY A 26 -0.39 -5.29 -3.53
N MET A 27 0.20 -4.11 -3.76
CA MET A 27 -0.25 -2.86 -3.14
C MET A 27 -1.46 -2.29 -3.89
N SER A 28 -2.47 -1.84 -3.14
CA SER A 28 -3.62 -1.11 -3.68
C SER A 28 -3.31 0.37 -3.92
N THR A 29 -4.24 1.08 -4.58
CA THR A 29 -4.24 2.54 -4.68
C THR A 29 -4.28 3.22 -3.30
N LYS A 30 -4.96 2.63 -2.31
CA LYS A 30 -4.97 3.11 -0.91
C LYS A 30 -3.57 3.10 -0.30
N THR A 31 -2.84 2.00 -0.49
CA THR A 31 -1.47 1.87 0.00
C THR A 31 -0.54 2.86 -0.70
N LEU A 32 -0.69 3.05 -2.01
CA LEU A 32 0.07 4.05 -2.75
C LEU A 32 -0.22 5.48 -2.27
N SER A 33 -1.47 5.80 -1.98
CA SER A 33 -1.90 7.07 -1.39
C SER A 33 -1.21 7.31 -0.04
N ILE A 34 -1.21 6.33 0.87
CA ILE A 34 -0.50 6.42 2.16
C ILE A 34 0.99 6.71 1.95
N LEU A 35 1.65 5.95 1.06
CA LEU A 35 3.09 6.05 0.85
C LEU A 35 3.53 7.34 0.15
N THR A 36 2.65 7.96 -0.62
CA THR A 36 2.99 9.17 -1.40
C THR A 36 2.39 10.44 -0.82
N LYS A 37 1.40 10.31 0.06
CA LYS A 37 0.50 11.37 0.53
C LYS A 37 -0.26 12.04 -0.63
N LEU A 38 -0.46 11.31 -1.73
CA LEU A 38 -1.24 11.78 -2.87
C LEU A 38 -2.65 11.17 -2.83
N PRO A 39 -3.65 11.89 -3.35
CA PRO A 39 -5.02 11.37 -3.49
C PRO A 39 -5.09 10.04 -4.24
N GLU A 40 -5.99 9.14 -3.82
CA GLU A 40 -6.14 7.80 -4.41
C GLU A 40 -6.56 7.83 -5.89
N ASP A 41 -7.35 8.83 -6.28
CA ASP A 41 -7.85 9.02 -7.64
C ASP A 41 -6.71 9.22 -8.66
N MET A 42 -5.60 9.83 -8.26
CA MET A 42 -4.39 9.93 -9.08
C MET A 42 -3.86 8.56 -9.52
N PHE A 43 -4.04 7.53 -8.70
CA PHE A 43 -3.59 6.18 -9.01
C PHE A 43 -4.60 5.38 -9.81
N THR A 44 -5.90 5.72 -9.74
CA THR A 44 -6.93 5.04 -10.54
C THR A 44 -6.79 5.29 -12.04
N ALA A 45 -6.14 6.39 -12.43
CA ALA A 45 -5.76 6.67 -13.82
C ALA A 45 -4.56 5.81 -14.29
N ILE A 46 -3.72 5.36 -13.36
CA ILE A 46 -2.50 4.58 -13.62
C ILE A 46 -2.78 3.07 -13.51
N ILE A 47 -3.68 2.69 -12.60
CA ILE A 47 -4.10 1.33 -12.30
C ILE A 47 -5.62 1.28 -12.54
N PRO A 48 -6.07 0.84 -13.73
CA PRO A 48 -7.49 0.77 -14.05
C PRO A 48 -8.23 -0.10 -13.03
N LYS A 49 -9.46 0.29 -12.64
CA LYS A 49 -10.33 -0.49 -11.75
C LYS A 49 -10.58 -1.92 -12.25
N ASP A 50 -10.52 -2.11 -13.57
CA ASP A 50 -10.72 -3.38 -14.27
C ASP A 50 -9.42 -4.11 -14.63
N ALA A 51 -8.27 -3.67 -14.10
CA ALA A 51 -7.01 -4.39 -14.26
C ALA A 51 -7.18 -5.78 -13.64
N LYS A 52 -7.47 -6.77 -14.48
CA LYS A 52 -7.70 -8.16 -14.07
C LYS A 52 -6.55 -8.61 -13.20
N ASN A 53 -6.88 -9.17 -12.03
CA ASN A 53 -6.01 -9.83 -11.08
C ASN A 53 -4.77 -10.47 -11.75
N GLY A 54 -3.62 -9.78 -11.66
CA GLY A 54 -2.34 -10.14 -12.30
C GLY A 54 -1.81 -9.13 -13.34
N ALA A 55 -2.63 -8.20 -13.82
CA ALA A 55 -2.23 -7.16 -14.79
C ALA A 55 -1.47 -5.98 -14.15
N THR A 56 -1.48 -5.87 -12.82
CA THR A 56 -0.70 -4.87 -12.06
C THR A 56 0.81 -5.07 -12.16
N GLY A 57 1.27 -6.18 -12.72
CA GLY A 57 2.69 -6.56 -12.79
C GLY A 57 3.60 -5.56 -13.53
N ASN A 58 3.09 -4.59 -14.28
CA ASN A 58 3.91 -3.65 -15.06
C ASN A 58 3.35 -2.22 -15.13
N ALA A 59 2.67 -1.73 -14.08
CA ALA A 59 2.37 -0.29 -14.03
C ALA A 59 3.68 0.49 -13.90
N ILE A 60 4.13 1.14 -14.98
CA ILE A 60 5.34 1.96 -14.97
C ILE A 60 5.01 3.22 -14.17
N LEU A 61 5.39 3.21 -12.90
CA LEU A 61 5.34 4.39 -12.05
C LEU A 61 6.39 5.39 -12.54
N SER A 62 6.03 6.66 -12.63
CA SER A 62 7.00 7.71 -12.94
C SER A 62 8.09 7.77 -11.86
N GLU A 63 9.28 8.23 -12.23
CA GLU A 63 10.40 8.35 -11.30
C GLU A 63 10.05 9.23 -10.09
N ASP A 64 9.29 10.31 -10.31
CA ASP A 64 8.82 11.20 -9.25
C ASP A 64 7.90 10.49 -8.27
N LEU A 65 7.03 9.60 -8.77
CA LEU A 65 6.14 8.82 -7.93
C LEU A 65 6.92 7.79 -7.10
N VAL A 66 7.93 7.15 -7.70
CA VAL A 66 8.85 6.26 -6.98
C VAL A 66 9.62 7.03 -5.90
N LYS A 67 10.09 8.25 -6.18
CA LYS A 67 10.75 9.12 -5.19
C LYS A 67 9.78 9.50 -4.06
N ALA A 68 8.54 9.85 -4.38
CA ALA A 68 7.51 10.19 -3.40
C ALA A 68 7.21 9.00 -2.47
N MET A 69 7.00 7.81 -3.04
CA MET A 69 6.80 6.57 -2.27
C MET A 69 7.97 6.27 -1.34
N ARG A 70 9.21 6.37 -1.85
CA ARG A 70 10.42 6.14 -1.03
C ARG A 70 10.50 7.14 0.12
N ARG A 71 10.20 8.41 -0.13
CA ARG A 71 10.20 9.45 0.90
C ARG A 71 9.13 9.16 1.97
N GLY A 72 7.88 8.95 1.56
CA GLY A 72 6.81 8.70 2.52
C GLY A 72 7.00 7.39 3.29
N SER A 73 7.54 6.35 2.66
CA SER A 73 7.95 5.12 3.36
C SER A 73 8.96 5.43 4.47
N LYS A 74 10.00 6.23 4.21
CA LYS A 74 11.00 6.60 5.24
C LYS A 74 10.39 7.43 6.37
N GLU A 75 9.52 8.38 6.02
CA GLU A 75 8.82 9.22 7.01
C GLU A 75 7.93 8.37 7.92
N LEU A 76 7.21 7.39 7.36
CA LEU A 76 6.37 6.48 8.12
C LEU A 76 7.18 5.51 8.98
N GLN A 77 8.29 4.99 8.46
CA GLN A 77 9.23 4.17 9.24
C GLN A 77 9.76 4.93 10.45
N ALA A 78 10.13 6.21 10.27
CA ALA A 78 10.57 7.07 11.36
C ALA A 78 9.44 7.36 12.36
N LYS A 79 8.22 7.65 11.86
CA LYS A 79 7.04 7.95 12.68
C LYS A 79 6.65 6.79 13.61
N TYR A 80 6.71 5.56 13.11
CA TYR A 80 6.31 4.37 13.85
C TYR A 80 7.47 3.61 14.48
N ASN A 81 8.71 4.06 14.26
CA ASN A 81 9.92 3.42 14.75
C ASN A 81 9.99 1.92 14.37
N THR A 82 9.62 1.59 13.14
CA THR A 82 9.68 0.23 12.59
C THR A 82 9.95 0.27 11.09
N THR A 83 10.54 -0.79 10.54
CA THR A 83 10.70 -0.99 9.10
C THR A 83 9.66 -1.94 8.53
N ASP A 84 8.82 -2.54 9.38
CA ASP A 84 7.78 -3.47 8.97
C ASP A 84 6.60 -2.73 8.33
N MET A 85 6.47 -2.87 7.01
CA MET A 85 5.45 -2.16 6.26
C MET A 85 4.02 -2.60 6.62
N ILE A 86 3.83 -3.84 7.09
CA ILE A 86 2.50 -4.31 7.52
C ILE A 86 2.06 -3.56 8.78
N ASP A 87 2.97 -3.39 9.73
CA ASP A 87 2.69 -2.64 10.96
C ASP A 87 2.41 -1.16 10.66
N ILE A 88 3.21 -0.57 9.77
CA ILE A 88 3.04 0.83 9.33
C ILE A 88 1.69 1.03 8.65
N LEU A 89 1.36 0.19 7.68
CA LEU A 89 0.11 0.30 6.93
C LEU A 89 -1.09 0.06 7.84
N TYR A 90 -1.02 -0.94 8.72
CA TYR A 90 -2.08 -1.20 9.70
C TYR A 90 -2.30 0.01 10.62
N ALA A 91 -1.22 0.62 11.11
CA ALA A 91 -1.30 1.79 11.97
C ALA A 91 -1.82 3.04 11.24
N GLU A 92 -1.54 3.23 9.95
CA GLU A 92 -2.18 4.30 9.17
C GLU A 92 -3.65 3.99 8.84
N ALA A 93 -4.00 2.72 8.63
CA ALA A 93 -5.34 2.27 8.23
C ALA A 93 -6.37 2.21 9.38
N THR A 94 -5.92 2.26 10.63
CA THR A 94 -6.76 2.13 11.84
C THR A 94 -6.87 3.43 12.64
N LYS A 95 -6.41 4.55 12.08
CA LYS A 95 -6.63 5.90 12.62
C LYS A 95 -7.99 6.45 12.24
#